data_AF-A0AAD8HRN2-F1
#
_entry.id   AF-A0AAD8HRN2-F1
#
_cell.length_a   1.000
_cell.length_b   1.000
_cell.length_c   1.000
_cell.angle_alpha   90.00
_cell.angle_beta   90.00
_cell.angle_gamma   90.00
#
_symmetry.space_group_name_H-M   'P 1'
#
loop_
_entity.id
_entity.type
_entity.pdbx_description
1 polymer ?
#
loop_
_entity_poly.entity_id
_entity_poly.type
_entity_poly.pdbx_seq_one_letter_code
_entity_poly.pdbx_strand_id
1 'polypeptide(L)'
;MEPDWIGFPRYSKEYVRGIKAFVKNAFPLFCVGEEMKCPCKICNNQNWHRRDVIYDHLIYQGPSLLHVQWICEISQTKVNNSTDFMNCETGTEFGDNLQAMFNCTSKRFQNVEDGPNTEAKIFFRLVTTISRLQQFFSAKFFD
;
A
#
# COMPACT_ATOMS: atom_id res chain seq x y z
N MET A 1 17.91 -12.41 -8.32
CA MET A 1 16.67 -13.12 -8.71
C MET A 1 15.62 -12.65 -7.75
N GLU A 2 14.55 -12.00 -8.26
CA GLU A 2 13.35 -11.82 -7.44
C GLU A 2 12.85 -13.22 -7.06
N PRO A 3 12.42 -13.46 -5.82
CA PRO A 3 11.88 -14.76 -5.48
C PRO A 3 10.56 -14.95 -6.24
N ASP A 4 10.62 -15.80 -7.26
CA ASP A 4 9.53 -16.09 -8.17
C ASP A 4 8.25 -16.54 -7.46
N TRP A 5 8.36 -17.07 -6.24
CA TRP A 5 7.25 -17.72 -5.52
C TRP A 5 6.06 -16.79 -5.24
N ILE A 6 6.28 -15.48 -5.05
CA ILE A 6 5.20 -14.56 -4.64
C ILE A 6 4.21 -14.25 -5.77
N GLY A 7 4.65 -14.45 -7.02
CA GLY A 7 3.80 -14.31 -8.22
C GLY A 7 2.97 -15.55 -8.54
N PHE A 8 3.22 -16.70 -7.90
CA PHE A 8 2.44 -17.91 -8.14
C PHE A 8 1.05 -17.82 -7.49
N PRO A 9 0.06 -18.60 -8.00
CA PRO A 9 -1.24 -18.70 -7.37
C PRO A 9 -1.13 -19.10 -5.89
N ARG A 10 -1.99 -18.55 -5.02
CA ARG A 10 -1.91 -18.79 -3.57
C ARG A 10 -2.11 -20.25 -3.14
N TYR A 11 -2.76 -21.06 -3.98
CA TYR A 11 -2.92 -22.50 -3.77
C TYR A 11 -1.69 -23.32 -4.22
N SER A 12 -0.70 -22.70 -4.86
CA SER A 12 0.52 -23.39 -5.31
C SER A 12 1.40 -23.76 -4.12
N LYS A 13 2.15 -24.85 -4.28
CA LYS A 13 3.09 -25.32 -3.24
C LYS A 13 4.23 -24.32 -3.05
N GLU A 14 4.63 -23.67 -4.13
CA GLU A 14 5.67 -22.65 -4.20
C GLU A 14 5.29 -21.46 -3.34
N TYR A 15 4.09 -20.92 -3.52
CA TYR A 15 3.58 -19.81 -2.74
C TYR A 15 3.49 -20.15 -1.25
N VAL A 16 2.87 -21.29 -0.93
CA VAL A 16 2.72 -21.75 0.46
C VAL A 16 4.07 -21.94 1.14
N ARG A 17 5.06 -22.49 0.42
CA ARG A 17 6.43 -22.68 0.94
C ARG A 17 7.10 -21.34 1.21
N GLY A 18 6.95 -20.36 0.33
CA GLY A 18 7.47 -19.01 0.51
C GLY A 18 6.91 -18.31 1.75
N ILE A 19 5.58 -18.35 1.92
CA ILE A 19 4.92 -17.82 3.13
C ILE A 19 5.40 -18.53 4.40
N LYS A 20 5.52 -19.87 4.38
CA LYS A 20 6.05 -20.62 5.53
C LYS A 20 7.49 -20.21 5.87
N ALA A 21 8.34 -20.01 4.85
CA ALA A 21 9.71 -19.56 5.05
C ALA A 21 9.75 -18.15 5.64
N PHE A 22 8.97 -17.22 5.08
CA PHE A 22 8.83 -15.87 5.62
C PHE A 22 8.41 -15.88 7.09
N VAL A 23 7.30 -16.53 7.44
CA VAL A 23 6.79 -16.56 8.80
C VAL A 23 7.79 -17.21 9.77
N LYS A 24 8.48 -18.28 9.33
CA LYS A 24 9.53 -18.93 10.13
C LYS A 24 10.69 -17.98 10.43
N ASN A 25 11.12 -17.20 9.45
CA ASN A 25 12.30 -16.34 9.55
C ASN A 25 12.00 -15.00 10.21
N ALA A 26 10.80 -14.43 10.00
CA ALA A 26 10.42 -13.12 10.49
C ALA A 26 10.20 -13.11 12.01
N PHE A 27 9.52 -14.14 12.55
CA PHE A 27 9.15 -14.13 13.97
C PHE A 27 10.35 -14.00 14.92
N PRO A 28 11.44 -14.77 14.79
CA PRO A 28 12.62 -14.61 15.64
C PRO A 28 13.27 -13.21 15.59
N LEU A 29 13.02 -12.45 14.53
CA LEU A 29 13.65 -11.16 14.28
C LEU A 29 12.76 -9.97 14.65
N PHE A 30 11.45 -10.09 14.49
CA PHE A 30 10.52 -8.96 14.54
C PHE A 30 9.36 -9.13 15.53
N CYS A 31 9.28 -10.25 16.26
CA CYS A 31 8.20 -10.42 17.23
C CYS A 31 8.47 -9.62 18.51
N VAL A 32 7.39 -9.05 19.06
CA VAL A 32 7.35 -8.53 20.43
C VAL A 32 6.47 -9.49 21.22
N GLY A 33 7.06 -10.23 22.16
CA GLY A 33 6.39 -11.34 22.81
C GLY A 33 6.09 -12.47 21.82
N GLU A 34 4.80 -12.73 21.57
CA GLU A 34 4.34 -13.79 20.65
C GLU A 34 3.74 -13.24 19.34
N GLU A 35 3.80 -11.92 19.13
CA GLU A 35 3.11 -11.25 18.04
C GLU A 35 4.03 -10.38 17.19
N MET A 36 3.65 -10.16 15.94
CA MET A 36 4.34 -9.31 14.97
C MET A 36 3.31 -8.46 14.21
N LYS A 37 3.72 -7.31 13.67
CA LYS A 37 2.90 -6.54 12.73
C LYS A 37 2.58 -7.36 11.49
N CYS A 38 1.30 -7.46 11.13
CA CYS A 38 0.84 -8.30 10.04
C CYS A 38 0.99 -7.58 8.68
N PRO A 39 1.81 -8.11 7.74
CA PRO A 39 2.09 -7.46 6.46
C PRO A 39 1.11 -7.88 5.36
N CYS A 40 -0.06 -8.44 5.71
CA CYS A 40 -1.08 -8.77 4.74
C CYS A 40 -1.72 -7.51 4.14
N LYS A 41 -2.40 -7.68 3.01
CA LYS A 41 -3.05 -6.59 2.29
C LYS A 41 -4.06 -5.80 3.13
N ILE A 42 -4.72 -6.44 4.10
CA ILE A 42 -5.77 -5.80 4.92
C ILE A 42 -5.17 -5.11 6.15
N CYS A 43 -4.25 -5.77 6.85
CA CYS A 43 -3.65 -5.21 8.06
C CYS A 43 -2.58 -4.15 7.76
N ASN A 44 -1.85 -4.28 6.65
CA ASN A 44 -0.85 -3.33 6.18
C ASN A 44 0.12 -2.84 7.28
N ASN A 45 0.65 -3.76 8.10
CA ASN A 45 1.53 -3.48 9.23
C ASN A 45 0.93 -2.62 10.36
N GLN A 46 -0.40 -2.48 10.44
CA GLN A 46 -1.10 -1.73 11.50
C GLN A 46 -1.54 -2.62 12.67
N ASN A 47 -1.79 -3.91 12.42
CA ASN A 47 -2.29 -4.84 13.44
C ASN A 47 -1.22 -5.83 13.87
N TRP A 48 -1.14 -6.11 15.17
CA TRP A 48 -0.28 -7.13 15.76
C TRP A 48 -1.05 -8.44 15.87
N HIS A 49 -0.42 -9.53 15.43
CA HIS A 49 -1.04 -10.84 15.41
C HIS A 49 -0.02 -11.95 15.70
N ARG A 50 -0.52 -13.06 16.25
CA ARG A 50 0.22 -14.30 16.42
C ARG A 50 0.58 -14.94 15.07
N ARG A 51 1.55 -15.86 15.13
CA ARG A 51 2.14 -16.54 13.96
C ARG A 51 1.13 -17.20 13.03
N ASP A 52 0.22 -17.97 13.60
CA ASP A 52 -0.85 -18.69 12.91
C ASP A 52 -1.79 -17.72 12.19
N VAL A 53 -2.22 -16.66 12.87
CA VAL A 53 -3.10 -15.64 12.29
C VAL A 53 -2.44 -14.92 11.12
N ILE A 54 -1.15 -14.54 11.25
CA ILE A 54 -0.41 -13.92 10.15
C ILE A 54 -0.26 -14.87 8.97
N TYR A 55 0.04 -16.14 9.22
CA TYR A 55 0.12 -17.15 8.18
C TYR A 55 -1.20 -17.23 7.40
N ASP A 56 -2.33 -17.36 8.09
CA ASP A 56 -3.64 -17.46 7.46
C ASP A 56 -3.98 -16.19 6.67
N HIS A 57 -3.77 -15.01 7.23
CA HIS A 57 -3.97 -13.75 6.51
C HIS A 57 -3.16 -13.68 5.21
N LEU A 58 -1.90 -14.12 5.23
CA LEU A 58 -1.07 -14.14 4.04
C LEU A 58 -1.49 -15.20 3.02
N ILE A 59 -2.03 -16.34 3.46
CA ILE A 59 -2.56 -17.38 2.56
C ILE A 59 -3.89 -16.93 1.91
N TYR A 60 -4.82 -16.38 2.69
CA TYR A 60 -6.15 -16.04 2.20
C TYR A 60 -6.19 -14.70 1.47
N GLN A 61 -5.65 -13.66 2.11
CA GLN A 61 -5.74 -12.27 1.63
C GLN A 61 -4.53 -11.88 0.78
N GLY A 62 -3.40 -12.53 1.00
CA GLY A 62 -2.15 -12.21 0.34
C GLY A 62 -1.38 -11.06 1.00
N PRO A 63 -0.16 -10.81 0.50
CA PRO A 63 0.75 -9.82 1.05
C PRO A 63 0.37 -8.43 0.58
N SER A 64 0.69 -7.41 1.37
CA SER A 64 0.62 -6.02 0.91
C SER A 64 1.70 -5.78 -0.14
N LEU A 65 1.35 -5.08 -1.23
CA LEU A 65 2.30 -4.73 -2.29
C LEU A 65 3.45 -3.86 -1.76
N LEU A 66 3.19 -3.08 -0.71
CA LEU A 66 4.20 -2.22 -0.07
C LEU A 66 5.27 -3.02 0.67
N HIS A 67 4.95 -4.25 1.08
CA HIS A 67 5.82 -5.08 1.91
C HIS A 67 6.33 -6.32 1.16
N VAL A 68 6.01 -6.46 -0.12
CA VAL A 68 6.30 -7.68 -0.90
C VAL A 68 7.80 -7.94 -0.98
N GLN A 69 8.61 -6.90 -1.21
CA GLN A 69 10.06 -7.00 -1.29
C GLN A 69 10.67 -7.47 0.05
N TRP A 70 10.26 -6.84 1.16
CA TRP A 70 10.71 -7.24 2.49
C TRP A 70 10.32 -8.68 2.83
N ILE A 71 9.08 -9.11 2.53
CA ILE A 71 8.65 -10.49 2.73
C ILE A 71 9.53 -11.47 1.95
N CYS A 72 9.82 -11.11 0.70
CA CYS A 72 10.65 -11.86 -0.22
C CYS A 72 12.09 -12.01 0.28
N GLU A 73 12.70 -10.94 0.78
CA GLU A 73 14.04 -10.95 1.37
C GLU A 73 14.08 -11.82 2.63
N ILE A 74 13.17 -11.59 3.58
CA ILE A 74 13.11 -12.35 4.84
C ILE A 74 12.83 -13.84 4.60
N SER A 75 12.04 -14.19 3.58
CA SER A 75 11.79 -15.60 3.22
C SER A 75 13.06 -16.36 2.81
N GLN A 76 14.10 -15.66 2.35
CA GLN A 76 15.37 -16.22 1.90
C GLN A 76 16.47 -16.13 2.96
N THR A 77 16.26 -15.38 4.03
CA THR A 77 17.23 -15.24 5.12
C THR A 77 17.55 -16.60 5.72
N LYS A 78 18.83 -16.97 5.71
CA LYS A 78 19.32 -18.09 6.51
C LYS A 78 19.40 -17.58 7.94
N VAL A 79 18.47 -18.00 8.79
CA VAL A 79 18.51 -17.71 10.22
C VAL A 79 19.70 -18.49 10.81
N ASN A 80 20.86 -17.86 10.80
CA ASN A 80 21.98 -18.25 11.64
C ASN A 80 21.68 -17.62 13.00
N ASN A 81 21.88 -18.35 14.11
CA ASN A 81 21.56 -17.89 15.47
C ASN A 81 22.44 -16.69 15.97
N SER A 82 22.97 -15.86 15.08
CA SER A 82 23.69 -14.63 15.43
C SER A 82 22.68 -13.50 15.65
N THR A 83 22.60 -13.03 16.88
CA THR A 83 21.71 -12.01 17.41
C THR A 83 21.97 -10.58 16.89
N ASP A 84 22.44 -10.42 15.66
CA ASP A 84 22.84 -9.12 15.12
C ASP A 84 21.91 -8.70 13.97
N PHE A 85 20.63 -8.46 14.27
CA PHE A 85 19.78 -7.65 13.39
C PHE A 85 19.29 -6.44 14.18
N MET A 86 19.76 -5.28 13.71
CA MET A 86 19.42 -3.97 14.24
C MET A 86 17.91 -3.81 14.36
N ASN A 87 17.51 -3.27 15.51
CA ASN A 87 16.18 -2.78 15.78
C ASN A 87 15.78 -1.77 14.68
N CYS A 88 14.97 -2.19 13.69
CA CYS A 88 14.39 -1.24 12.75
C CYS A 88 13.12 -0.63 13.38
N GLU A 89 13.35 0.16 14.43
CA GLU A 89 12.53 1.34 14.66
C GLU A 89 12.86 2.38 13.58
N THR A 90 12.66 2.02 12.30
CA THR A 90 12.76 2.98 11.21
C THR A 90 11.41 3.69 11.15
N GLY A 91 11.29 4.71 11.99
CA GLY A 91 10.38 5.80 11.72
C GLY A 91 10.56 6.27 10.28
N THR A 92 9.44 6.52 9.62
CA THR A 92 9.32 7.50 8.54
C THR A 92 10.45 7.48 7.49
N GLU A 93 10.46 6.46 6.63
CA GLU A 93 11.13 6.59 5.33
C GLU A 93 10.14 6.22 4.22
N PHE A 94 9.02 6.96 4.20
CA PHE A 94 8.16 7.08 3.04
C PHE A 94 8.87 8.02 2.06
N GLY A 95 9.99 7.55 1.49
CA GLY A 95 10.70 8.24 0.43
C GLY A 95 9.85 8.24 -0.83
N ASP A 96 9.08 9.32 -1.01
CA ASP A 96 8.68 9.97 -2.26
C ASP A 96 8.29 9.13 -3.48
N ASN A 97 7.78 7.90 -3.34
CA ASN A 97 7.28 7.15 -4.49
C ASN A 97 5.77 7.29 -4.73
N LEU A 98 5.29 8.54 -4.68
CA LEU A 98 3.93 8.90 -5.08
C LEU A 98 3.67 8.50 -6.55
N GLN A 99 4.72 8.51 -7.38
CA GLN A 99 4.65 8.16 -8.81
C GLN A 99 4.32 6.67 -9.04
N ALA A 100 4.91 5.74 -8.29
CA ALA A 100 4.60 4.31 -8.41
C ALA A 100 3.16 4.00 -7.96
N MET A 101 2.66 4.75 -6.98
CA MET A 101 1.26 4.67 -6.55
C MET A 101 0.31 5.16 -7.65
N PHE A 102 0.63 6.28 -8.32
CA PHE A 102 -0.12 6.75 -9.49
C PHE A 102 -0.09 5.74 -10.63
N ASN A 103 1.07 5.20 -10.98
CA ASN A 103 1.22 4.26 -12.10
C ASN A 103 0.45 2.95 -11.91
N CYS A 104 0.32 2.46 -10.66
CA CYS A 104 -0.48 1.28 -10.34
C CYS A 104 -1.99 1.60 -10.36
N THR A 105 -2.37 2.82 -10.02
CA THR A 105 -3.77 3.26 -9.96
C THR A 105 -4.30 3.56 -11.37
N SER A 106 -3.54 4.26 -12.21
CA SER A 106 -3.94 4.59 -13.60
C SER A 106 -4.20 3.36 -14.47
N LYS A 107 -3.49 2.24 -14.22
CA LYS A 107 -3.75 0.97 -14.93
C LYS A 107 -5.10 0.33 -14.59
N ARG A 108 -5.76 0.74 -13.50
CA ARG A 108 -7.08 0.22 -13.10
C ARG A 108 -8.27 1.02 -13.63
N PHE A 109 -8.05 2.20 -14.22
CA PHE A 109 -9.12 3.13 -14.60
C PHE A 109 -9.06 3.60 -16.06
N GLN A 110 -8.44 2.83 -16.97
CA GLN A 110 -8.32 3.20 -18.40
C GLN A 110 -9.67 3.39 -19.15
N ASN A 111 -10.82 3.25 -18.50
CA ASN A 111 -12.15 3.45 -19.07
C ASN A 111 -13.03 4.44 -18.29
N VAL A 112 -12.49 5.28 -17.41
CA VAL A 112 -13.25 6.37 -16.80
C VAL A 112 -13.00 7.63 -17.64
N GLU A 113 -14.06 8.21 -18.22
CA GLU A 113 -13.98 9.50 -18.89
C GLU A 113 -13.38 10.52 -17.92
N ASP A 114 -12.14 10.91 -18.18
CA ASP A 114 -11.38 11.80 -17.32
C ASP A 114 -11.85 13.24 -17.56
N GLY A 115 -12.85 13.66 -16.79
CA GLY A 115 -13.40 14.99 -16.86
C GLY A 115 -14.38 15.29 -15.74
N PRO A 116 -14.56 16.58 -15.37
CA PRO A 116 -15.58 16.97 -14.41
C PRO A 116 -16.95 16.50 -14.90
N ASN A 117 -17.73 15.92 -13.98
CA ASN A 117 -19.10 15.53 -14.28
C ASN A 117 -19.94 16.76 -14.70
N THR A 118 -21.11 16.49 -15.27
CA THR A 118 -22.01 17.51 -15.80
C THR A 118 -22.32 18.59 -14.77
N GLU A 119 -22.54 18.20 -13.52
CA GLU A 119 -22.87 19.07 -12.40
C GLU A 119 -21.71 20.02 -12.05
N ALA A 120 -20.47 19.51 -12.05
CA ALA A 120 -19.27 20.30 -11.81
C ALA A 120 -19.06 21.34 -12.92
N LYS A 121 -19.34 20.99 -14.17
CA LYS A 121 -19.30 21.94 -15.30
C LYS A 121 -20.35 23.04 -15.15
N ILE A 122 -21.57 22.70 -14.71
CA ILE A 122 -22.64 23.67 -14.46
C ILE A 122 -22.25 24.61 -13.33
N PHE A 123 -21.76 24.08 -12.21
CA PHE A 123 -21.31 24.86 -11.07
C PHE A 123 -20.25 25.89 -11.47
N PHE A 124 -19.21 25.46 -12.20
CA PHE A 124 -18.14 26.36 -12.63
C PHE A 124 -18.63 27.49 -13.55
N ARG A 125 -19.56 27.19 -14.46
CA ARG A 125 -20.19 28.21 -15.31
C ARG A 125 -20.98 29.23 -14.47
N LEU A 126 -21.75 28.77 -13.49
CA LEU A 126 -22.54 29.67 -12.65
C LEU A 126 -21.64 30.60 -11.82
N VAL A 127 -20.60 30.05 -11.17
CA VAL A 127 -19.65 30.84 -10.38
C VAL A 127 -18.97 31.89 -11.25
N THR A 128 -18.49 31.51 -12.43
CA THR A 128 -17.82 32.46 -13.34
C THR A 128 -18.75 33.53 -13.88
N THR A 129 -20.01 33.19 -14.18
CA THR A 129 -21.03 34.18 -14.59
C THR A 129 -21.34 35.15 -13.46
N ILE A 130 -21.55 34.67 -12.23
CA ILE A 130 -21.86 35.51 -11.08
C ILE A 130 -20.68 36.45 -10.77
N SER A 131 -19.45 35.95 -10.78
CA SER A 131 -18.26 36.79 -10.55
C SER A 131 -18.12 37.90 -11.60
N ARG A 132 -18.39 37.60 -12.88
CA ARG A 132 -18.36 38.61 -13.95
C ARG A 132 -19.45 39.65 -13.80
N LEU A 133 -20.67 39.23 -13.44
CA LEU A 133 -21.77 40.17 -13.19
C LEU A 133 -21.45 41.06 -11.99
N GLN A 134 -20.94 40.50 -10.90
CA GLN A 134 -20.56 41.28 -9.71
C GLN A 134 -19.49 42.33 -10.02
N GLN A 135 -18.48 41.98 -10.83
CA GLN A 135 -17.49 42.95 -11.31
C GLN A 135 -18.11 44.04 -12.20
N PHE A 136 -19.02 43.66 -13.11
CA PHE A 136 -19.70 44.60 -13.99
C PHE A 136 -20.63 45.57 -13.22
N PHE A 137 -21.37 45.08 -12.23
CA PHE A 137 -22.17 45.91 -11.34
C PHE A 137 -21.29 46.84 -10.49
N SER A 138 -20.17 46.34 -9.96
CA SER A 138 -19.24 47.17 -9.21
C SER A 138 -18.58 48.26 -10.06
N ALA A 139 -18.35 48.00 -11.36
CA ALA A 139 -17.76 48.96 -12.30
C ALA A 139 -18.74 49.98 -12.88
N LYS A 140 -20.06 49.73 -12.81
CA LYS A 140 -21.09 50.64 -13.35
C LYS A 140 -21.78 51.54 -12.31
N PHE A 141 -21.61 51.25 -11.02
CA PHE A 141 -22.31 51.96 -9.93
C PHE A 141 -21.38 52.76 -9.01
N PHE A 142 -20.09 52.88 -9.35
CA PHE A 142 -19.09 53.64 -8.58
C PHE A 142 -18.35 54.72 -9.38
N ASP A 143 -18.83 55.06 -10.58
CA ASP A 143 -18.54 56.30 -11.31
C ASP A 143 -19.84 57.11 -11.46
#